data_AF-A0A3N5PFD8-F1
#
_entry.id   AF-A0A3N5PFD8-F1
#
_cell.length_a   1.000
_cell.length_b   1.000
_cell.length_c   1.000
_cell.angle_alpha   90.00
_cell.angle_beta   90.00
_cell.angle_gamma   90.00
#
_symmetry.space_group_name_H-M   'P 1'
#
loop_
_entity.id
_entity.type
_entity.pdbx_description
1 polymer ?
#
loop_
_entity_poly.entity_id
_entity_poly.type
_entity_poly.pdbx_seq_one_letter_code
_entity_poly.pdbx_strand_id
1 'polypeptide(L)'
;MSACSPSTESGPRAEAPAATPPPASAEPADAAGQDVEWRFYGGNLASQRYSPLAQIDATNAGQLKIAWRFNTGNFGPRPEARNETTPLVIDGVLYTQVGITRNVVALDAKSGELLWVWRPNDGEQRFAR
;
A
#
# COMPACT_ATOMS: atom_id res chain seq x y z
N MET A 1 -21.63 56.02 32.94
CA MET A 1 -21.92 55.57 31.57
C MET A 1 -20.92 56.24 30.64
N SER A 2 -19.89 55.54 30.21
CA SER A 2 -18.98 55.97 29.14
C SER A 2 -18.22 54.75 28.63
N ALA A 3 -18.27 54.55 27.32
CA ALA A 3 -17.59 53.51 26.56
C ALA A 3 -16.25 54.05 26.02
N CYS A 4 -15.26 53.18 25.86
CA CYS A 4 -14.39 53.13 24.67
C CYS A 4 -13.41 51.94 24.76
N SER A 5 -13.09 51.41 23.58
CA SER A 5 -12.65 50.05 23.25
C SER A 5 -11.17 49.74 23.47
N PRO A 6 -10.77 48.44 23.50
CA PRO A 6 -9.37 48.03 23.35
C PRO A 6 -8.92 48.06 21.89
N SER A 7 -7.71 48.56 21.67
CA SER A 7 -7.04 48.75 20.38
C SER A 7 -6.72 47.44 19.66
N THR A 8 -7.02 47.40 18.37
CA THR A 8 -6.58 46.38 17.40
C THR A 8 -5.11 46.62 17.04
N GLU A 9 -4.23 45.66 17.34
CA GLU A 9 -2.88 45.63 16.78
C GLU A 9 -2.88 44.69 15.57
N SER A 10 -2.95 45.27 14.37
CA SER A 10 -2.82 44.56 13.09
C SER A 10 -1.35 44.54 12.67
N GLY A 11 -0.63 43.47 13.02
CA GLY A 11 0.65 43.13 12.39
C GLY A 11 0.44 42.32 11.09
N PRO A 12 1.23 42.53 10.03
CA PRO A 12 1.06 41.80 8.79
C PRO A 12 1.42 40.31 8.97
N ARG A 13 0.52 39.43 8.55
CA ARG A 13 0.75 37.98 8.44
C ARG A 13 1.70 37.75 7.27
N ALA A 14 2.93 37.31 7.55
CA ALA A 14 3.88 36.91 6.53
C ALA A 14 3.29 35.73 5.72
N GLU A 15 3.16 35.93 4.41
CA GLU A 15 2.73 34.93 3.44
C GLU A 15 3.94 34.03 3.10
N ALA A 16 3.79 32.72 3.28
CA ALA A 16 4.85 31.76 2.94
C ALA A 16 4.95 31.61 1.41
N PRO A 17 6.17 31.54 0.82
CA PRO A 17 6.30 31.41 -0.62
C PRO A 17 5.81 30.04 -1.09
N ALA A 18 5.05 30.04 -2.19
CA ALA A 18 4.57 28.84 -2.86
C ALA A 18 5.75 27.98 -3.35
N ALA A 19 5.79 26.72 -2.91
CA ALA A 19 6.76 25.74 -3.41
C ALA A 19 6.48 25.44 -4.89
N THR A 20 7.44 25.72 -5.75
CA THR A 20 7.42 25.32 -7.17
C THR A 20 7.52 23.79 -7.25
N PRO A 21 6.62 23.08 -7.93
CA PRO A 21 6.79 21.64 -8.15
C PRO A 21 8.05 21.42 -9.03
N PRO A 22 8.88 20.39 -8.74
CA PRO A 22 10.01 20.07 -9.60
C PRO A 22 9.53 19.70 -11.01
N PRO A 23 10.33 19.97 -12.06
CA PRO A 23 9.95 19.64 -13.42
C PRO A 23 9.71 18.13 -13.56
N ALA A 24 8.51 17.78 -14.04
CA ALA A 24 8.15 16.44 -14.45
C ALA A 24 9.00 16.07 -15.67
N SER A 25 10.12 15.42 -15.42
CA SER A 25 10.88 14.69 -16.45
C SER A 25 11.22 13.32 -15.88
N ALA A 26 10.17 12.54 -15.62
CA ALA A 26 10.29 11.09 -15.69
C ALA A 26 10.12 10.75 -17.17
N GLU A 27 11.23 10.60 -17.87
CA GLU A 27 11.22 9.92 -19.16
C GLU A 27 10.56 8.55 -18.95
N PRO A 28 9.65 8.10 -19.83
CA PRO A 28 9.10 6.76 -19.72
C PRO A 28 10.24 5.77 -19.96
N ALA A 29 10.85 5.29 -18.88
CA ALA A 29 11.71 4.13 -18.96
C ALA A 29 10.83 2.99 -19.48
N ASP A 30 11.16 2.46 -20.65
CA ASP A 30 10.59 1.23 -21.20
C ASP A 30 10.74 0.11 -20.15
N ALA A 31 9.75 -0.02 -19.27
CA ALA A 31 9.63 -1.11 -18.31
C ALA A 31 9.02 -2.37 -18.97
N ALA A 32 8.91 -2.37 -20.29
CA ALA A 32 8.51 -3.53 -21.08
C ALA A 32 9.63 -4.59 -21.03
N GLY A 33 9.67 -5.37 -19.95
CA GLY A 33 10.58 -6.49 -19.78
C GLY A 33 11.39 -6.50 -18.48
N GLN A 34 11.22 -5.51 -17.60
CA GLN A 34 11.82 -5.54 -16.26
C GLN A 34 10.79 -6.06 -15.26
N ASP A 35 11.16 -7.07 -14.47
CA ASP A 35 10.38 -7.47 -13.30
C ASP A 35 10.43 -6.31 -12.29
N VAL A 36 9.37 -5.50 -12.27
CA VAL A 36 9.23 -4.43 -11.29
C VAL A 36 8.73 -5.05 -9.99
N GLU A 37 9.59 -4.99 -8.98
CA GLU A 37 9.29 -5.49 -7.65
C GLU A 37 8.64 -4.43 -6.76
N TRP A 38 7.86 -4.88 -5.79
CA TRP A 38 7.24 -4.03 -4.77
C TRP A 38 7.89 -4.31 -3.41
N ARG A 39 9.12 -3.81 -3.22
CA ARG A 39 9.93 -4.05 -2.02
C ARG A 39 9.51 -3.24 -0.79
N PHE A 40 8.88 -2.09 -1.00
CA PHE A 40 8.52 -1.14 0.05
C PHE A 40 7.01 -0.97 0.13
N TYR A 41 6.49 -0.70 1.33
CA TYR A 41 5.06 -0.42 1.53
C TYR A 41 4.51 0.66 0.57
N GLY A 42 5.30 1.72 0.32
CA GLY A 42 4.96 2.80 -0.61
C GLY A 42 5.45 2.61 -2.05
N GLY A 43 5.83 1.40 -2.46
CA GLY A 43 6.40 1.08 -3.78
C GLY A 43 7.88 1.42 -3.89
N ASN A 44 8.28 2.63 -3.48
CA ASN A 44 9.67 3.08 -3.43
C ASN A 44 9.99 3.82 -2.12
N LEU A 45 11.26 4.19 -1.90
CA LEU A 45 11.69 4.94 -0.71
C LEU A 45 11.01 6.32 -0.59
N ALA A 46 10.63 6.92 -1.72
CA ALA A 46 9.86 8.17 -1.75
C ALA A 46 8.36 7.98 -1.50
N SER A 47 7.90 6.73 -1.29
CA SER A 47 6.51 6.35 -1.02
C SER A 47 5.49 6.84 -2.06
N GLN A 48 5.88 6.91 -3.33
CA GLN A 48 5.04 7.46 -4.41
C GLN A 48 3.92 6.51 -4.87
N ARG A 49 4.01 5.22 -4.55
CA ARG A 49 3.09 4.16 -5.01
C ARG A 49 2.93 4.12 -6.54
N TYR A 50 3.99 4.47 -7.26
CA TYR A 50 4.05 4.48 -8.72
C TYR A 50 4.79 3.25 -9.25
N SER A 51 4.26 2.62 -10.30
CA SER A 51 4.91 1.55 -11.05
C SER A 51 5.16 2.01 -12.49
N PRO A 52 6.38 1.84 -13.03
CA PRO A 52 6.68 2.18 -14.43
C PRO A 52 6.15 1.15 -15.44
N LEU A 53 5.56 0.03 -14.99
CA LEU A 53 5.02 -1.00 -15.89
C LEU A 53 3.91 -0.43 -16.77
N ALA A 54 4.04 -0.63 -18.09
CA ALA A 54 3.11 -0.12 -19.10
C ALA A 54 2.30 -1.22 -19.81
N GLN A 55 2.41 -2.48 -19.39
CA GLN A 55 1.67 -3.59 -20.03
C GLN A 55 0.14 -3.43 -19.91
N ILE A 56 -0.33 -2.87 -18.79
CA ILE A 56 -1.75 -2.60 -18.55
C ILE A 56 -1.95 -1.09 -18.62
N ASP A 57 -2.86 -0.64 -19.48
CA ASP A 57 -3.14 0.76 -19.72
C ASP A 57 -4.65 1.03 -19.85
N ALA A 58 -5.03 2.29 -20.07
CA ALA A 58 -6.42 2.71 -20.18
C ALA A 58 -7.18 2.06 -21.35
N THR A 59 -6.47 1.54 -22.36
CA THR A 59 -7.07 0.91 -23.55
C THR A 59 -7.37 -0.57 -23.34
N ASN A 60 -6.63 -1.25 -22.46
CA ASN A 60 -6.74 -2.70 -22.25
C ASN A 60 -7.22 -3.13 -20.84
N ALA A 61 -7.31 -2.21 -19.87
CA ALA A 61 -7.74 -2.51 -18.51
C ALA A 61 -9.11 -3.20 -18.42
N GLY A 62 -10.01 -2.96 -19.39
CA GLY A 62 -11.31 -3.62 -19.48
C GLY A 62 -11.26 -5.11 -19.85
N GLN A 63 -10.09 -5.63 -20.24
CA GLN A 63 -9.90 -7.03 -20.65
C GLN A 63 -9.31 -7.92 -19.55
N LEU A 64 -9.03 -7.34 -18.37
CA LEU A 64 -8.42 -8.07 -17.26
C LEU A 64 -9.33 -9.20 -16.75
N LYS A 65 -8.70 -10.33 -16.47
CA LYS A 65 -9.32 -11.49 -15.85
C LYS A 65 -8.59 -11.83 -14.57
N ILE A 66 -9.31 -12.47 -13.66
CA ILE A 66 -8.71 -12.99 -12.43
C ILE A 66 -7.74 -14.12 -12.81
N ALA A 67 -6.45 -13.93 -12.50
CA ALA A 67 -5.44 -14.95 -12.71
C ALA A 67 -5.55 -16.07 -11.65
N TRP A 68 -5.70 -15.71 -10.38
CA TRP A 68 -5.85 -16.64 -9.27
C TRP A 68 -6.52 -15.97 -8.06
N ARG A 69 -6.94 -16.79 -7.09
CA ARG A 69 -7.49 -16.35 -5.78
C ARG A 69 -6.87 -17.17 -4.66
N PHE A 70 -6.53 -16.52 -3.55
CA PHE A 70 -6.06 -17.17 -2.33
C PHE A 70 -7.10 -17.02 -1.22
N ASN A 71 -7.50 -18.13 -0.58
CA ASN A 71 -8.51 -18.11 0.48
C ASN A 71 -7.87 -17.89 1.86
N THR A 72 -8.20 -16.78 2.50
CA THR A 72 -7.68 -16.41 3.83
C THR A 72 -8.60 -16.80 5.00
N GLY A 73 -9.75 -17.42 4.73
CA GLY A 73 -10.77 -17.73 5.75
C GLY A 73 -10.32 -18.71 6.84
N ASN A 74 -9.27 -19.49 6.59
CA ASN A 74 -8.73 -20.49 7.53
C ASN A 74 -7.59 -19.94 8.43
N PHE A 75 -7.34 -18.63 8.43
CA PHE A 75 -6.25 -18.01 9.19
C PHE A 75 -6.71 -17.34 10.49
N GLY A 76 -7.37 -18.12 11.34
CA GLY A 76 -7.86 -17.70 12.65
C GLY A 76 -9.22 -18.32 12.98
N PRO A 77 -9.78 -18.00 14.16
CA PRO A 77 -11.07 -18.57 14.61
C PRO A 77 -12.27 -18.08 13.79
N ARG A 78 -12.09 -16.98 13.04
CA ARG A 78 -13.10 -16.40 12.16
C ARG A 78 -12.45 -15.67 10.99
N PRO A 79 -13.16 -15.51 9.87
CA PRO A 79 -12.68 -14.70 8.75
C PRO A 79 -12.36 -13.27 9.18
N GLU A 80 -11.30 -12.72 8.60
CA GLU A 80 -10.93 -11.32 8.74
C GLU A 80 -11.85 -10.46 7.88
N ALA A 81 -12.56 -9.51 8.51
CA ALA A 81 -13.50 -8.64 7.81
C ALA A 81 -12.83 -7.41 7.17
N ARG A 82 -11.64 -7.05 7.64
CA ARG A 82 -10.89 -5.87 7.19
C ARG A 82 -9.41 -6.24 7.15
N ASN A 83 -8.83 -6.20 5.96
CA ASN A 83 -7.41 -6.38 5.73
C ASN A 83 -6.88 -5.11 5.07
N GLU A 84 -5.88 -4.49 5.71
CA GLU A 84 -5.28 -3.22 5.26
C GLU A 84 -3.84 -3.43 4.75
N THR A 85 -3.44 -4.69 4.59
CA THR A 85 -2.09 -5.03 4.18
C THR A 85 -1.84 -4.64 2.73
N THR A 86 -0.71 -3.98 2.50
CA THR A 86 -0.13 -3.84 1.17
C THR A 86 0.85 -4.99 0.95
N PRO A 87 0.60 -5.91 0.01
CA PRO A 87 1.50 -7.03 -0.25
C PRO A 87 2.84 -6.54 -0.79
N LEU A 88 3.90 -7.29 -0.48
CA LEU A 88 5.23 -7.07 -1.05
C LEU A 88 5.53 -8.16 -2.07
N VAL A 89 6.20 -7.81 -3.17
CA VAL A 89 6.62 -8.78 -4.20
C VAL A 89 8.11 -8.64 -4.43
N ILE A 90 8.85 -9.71 -4.18
CA ILE A 90 10.32 -9.76 -4.27
C ILE A 90 10.71 -11.13 -4.83
N ASP A 91 11.55 -11.16 -5.86
CA ASP A 91 12.03 -12.37 -6.52
C ASP A 91 10.89 -13.35 -6.91
N GLY A 92 9.76 -12.81 -7.40
CA GLY A 92 8.58 -13.60 -7.80
C GLY A 92 7.74 -14.14 -6.64
N VAL A 93 8.08 -13.81 -5.38
CA VAL A 93 7.35 -14.22 -4.19
C VAL A 93 6.52 -13.07 -3.64
N LEU A 94 5.22 -13.31 -3.43
CA LEU A 94 4.28 -12.39 -2.82
C LEU A 94 4.18 -12.66 -1.31
N TYR A 95 4.49 -11.66 -0.50
CA TYR A 95 4.40 -11.69 0.95
C TYR A 95 3.21 -10.85 1.42
N THR A 96 2.34 -11.44 2.23
CA THR A 96 1.19 -10.71 2.80
C THR A 96 0.81 -11.25 4.18
N GLN A 97 0.27 -10.37 5.03
CA GLN A 97 -0.42 -10.77 6.25
C GLN A 97 -1.82 -11.29 5.90
N VAL A 98 -2.24 -12.33 6.61
CA VAL A 98 -3.55 -12.95 6.47
C VAL A 98 -4.16 -13.25 7.83
N GLY A 99 -5.44 -12.91 7.95
CA GLY A 99 -6.27 -13.32 9.06
C GLY A 99 -6.01 -12.51 10.34
N ILE A 100 -7.00 -12.54 11.23
CA ILE A 100 -6.97 -11.77 12.48
C ILE A 100 -5.81 -12.14 13.42
N THR A 101 -5.27 -13.34 13.25
CA THR A 101 -4.13 -13.87 14.02
C THR A 101 -2.77 -13.36 13.53
N ARG A 102 -2.74 -12.45 12.54
CA ARG A 102 -1.52 -11.82 12.00
C ARG A 102 -0.52 -12.82 11.43
N ASN A 103 -1.00 -13.90 10.81
CA ASN A 103 -0.12 -14.82 10.11
C ASN A 103 0.49 -14.13 8.89
N VAL A 104 1.68 -14.55 8.51
CA VAL A 104 2.34 -14.09 7.27
C VAL A 104 2.43 -15.27 6.33
N VAL A 105 2.06 -15.07 5.07
CA VAL A 105 2.20 -16.07 4.02
C VAL A 105 3.14 -15.57 2.94
N ALA A 106 3.90 -16.51 2.38
CA ALA A 106 4.59 -16.33 1.12
C ALA A 106 3.91 -17.17 0.06
N LEU A 107 3.56 -16.53 -1.05
CA LEU A 107 2.91 -17.15 -2.20
C LEU A 107 3.81 -17.00 -3.43
N ASP A 108 3.80 -17.97 -4.34
CA ASP A 108 4.30 -17.75 -5.69
C ASP A 108 3.41 -16.71 -6.39
N ALA A 109 3.97 -15.59 -6.86
CA ALA A 109 3.19 -14.46 -7.36
C ALA A 109 2.46 -14.79 -8.68
N LYS A 110 2.94 -15.78 -9.44
CA LYS A 110 2.38 -16.16 -10.74
C LYS A 110 1.20 -17.11 -10.60
N SER A 111 1.31 -18.11 -9.73
CA SER A 111 0.34 -19.19 -9.54
C SER A 111 -0.60 -18.97 -8.34
N GLY A 112 -0.15 -18.22 -7.33
CA GLY A 112 -0.82 -18.11 -6.04
C GLY A 112 -0.60 -19.32 -5.12
N GLU A 113 0.34 -20.21 -5.45
CA GLU A 113 0.68 -21.36 -4.61
C GLU A 113 1.28 -20.92 -3.28
N LEU A 114 0.84 -21.53 -2.18
CA LEU A 114 1.36 -21.27 -0.85
C LEU A 114 2.72 -21.92 -0.65
N LEU A 115 3.78 -21.10 -0.55
CA LEU A 115 5.14 -21.58 -0.31
C LEU A 115 5.36 -21.89 1.18
N TRP A 116 4.97 -20.96 2.05
CA TRP A 116 5.06 -21.15 3.49
C TRP A 116 4.12 -20.24 4.26
N VAL A 117 3.87 -20.61 5.53
CA VAL A 117 3.12 -19.81 6.50
C VAL A 117 3.98 -19.63 7.74
N TRP A 118 4.12 -18.38 8.17
CA TRP A 118 4.60 -18.05 9.50
C TRP A 118 3.42 -17.67 10.40
N ARG A 119 3.39 -18.22 11.61
CA ARG A 119 2.38 -17.93 12.61
C ARG A 119 3.03 -17.35 13.87
N PRO A 120 2.53 -16.22 14.40
CA PRO A 120 3.00 -15.73 15.69
C PRO A 120 2.56 -16.66 16.82
N ASN A 121 3.43 -16.90 17.79
CA ASN A 121 3.11 -17.67 18.99
C ASN A 121 2.41 -16.78 20.03
N ASP A 122 1.17 -16.39 19.75
CA ASP A 122 0.38 -15.44 20.56
C ASP A 122 -0.48 -16.12 21.65
N GLY A 123 -0.54 -17.46 21.67
CA GLY A 123 -1.51 -18.22 22.47
C GLY A 123 -2.94 -18.10 21.94
N GLU A 124 -3.69 -19.22 21.92
CA GLU A 124 -5.02 -19.29 21.31
C GLU A 124 -6.05 -18.34 21.95
N GLN A 125 -5.85 -17.97 23.21
CA GLN A 125 -6.82 -17.18 23.99
C GLN A 125 -6.95 -15.72 23.53
N ARG A 126 -5.93 -15.15 22.86
CA ARG A 126 -5.94 -13.74 22.45
C ARG A 126 -7.09 -13.40 21.50
N PHE A 127 -7.57 -14.38 20.73
CA PHE A 127 -8.56 -14.18 19.67
C PHE A 127 -9.88 -14.93 19.88
N ALA A 128 -10.06 -15.55 21.05
CA ALA A 128 -11.22 -16.38 21.39
C ALA A 128 -12.48 -15.57 21.80
N ARG A 129 -12.62 -14.32 21.35
CA ARG A 129 -13.76 -13.45 21.67
C ARG A 129 -14.79 -13.40 20.54
#